data_AF-A0A4R9JKX6-F1
#
_entry.id   AF-A0A4R9JKX6-F1
#
_cell.length_a   1.000
_cell.length_b   1.000
_cell.length_c   1.000
_cell.angle_alpha   90.00
_cell.angle_beta   90.00
_cell.angle_gamma   90.00
#
_symmetry.space_group_name_H-M   'P 1'
#
loop_
_entity.id
_entity.type
_entity.pdbx_description
1 polymer ?
#
loop_
_entity_poly.entity_id
_entity_poly.type
_entity_poly.pdbx_seq_one_letter_code
_entity_poly.pdbx_strand_id
1 'polypeptide(L)'
;MLLHIPGPTLVTEEKVVRPSLWKYRYPLFALALVGILFVYQLAVVILLRKPKQNIEKPFSGSKILNPYETWKNENGEKISLHAHSDEVWFTPERHTVKEIINEYKKEGFANIAITDYGQISEAEDKSYIRGMEWGQNVKKRHILAIGIQKSFYDYFPIYASRENLNWVMDRMKKLGGYVILPHPKLFDSYSKEEMLSLEGFQAVEVYSPFGDDTKILDSLLSSGKNVHCMASDDLHYFPETIVKQFDQPYWKDLIQTLGQQRGRKGESFLRYIVTKSGAKDQTSIVQALQEGSFYCVKKFFQGALDPKVPEIQVNAKNQIQVTSKERYLEIRFIGRLGEVLQVNPDTNSATYQILESDPYVRVELIALTGSILSNAIVRN
;
A
#
# COMPACT_ATOMS: atom_id res chain seq x y z
N MET A 1 11.01 46.84 94.62
CA MET A 1 11.93 45.96 93.89
C MET A 1 11.08 44.87 93.22
N LEU A 2 10.75 45.06 91.94
CA LEU A 2 10.09 44.06 91.10
C LEU A 2 10.80 44.13 89.75
N LEU A 3 11.60 43.09 89.47
CA LEU A 3 12.41 42.92 88.28
C LEU A 3 11.48 42.62 87.10
N HIS A 4 11.49 43.50 86.08
CA HIS A 4 10.86 43.23 84.79
C HIS A 4 11.88 42.49 83.93
N ILE A 5 11.73 41.18 83.79
CA ILE A 5 12.53 40.36 82.88
C ILE A 5 11.76 40.31 81.54
N PRO A 6 12.29 40.87 80.44
CA PRO A 6 11.66 40.70 79.13
C PRO A 6 11.86 39.24 78.69
N GLY A 7 10.75 38.54 78.42
CA GLY A 7 10.78 37.20 77.84
C GLY A 7 11.37 37.22 76.41
N PRO A 8 11.89 36.08 75.92
CA PRO A 8 12.53 36.03 74.62
C PRO A 8 11.54 36.37 73.50
N THR A 9 11.99 37.21 72.58
CA THR A 9 11.31 37.55 71.33
C THR A 9 10.98 36.28 70.54
N LEU A 10 9.68 36.01 70.36
CA LEU A 10 9.23 35.07 69.34
C LEU A 10 9.64 35.64 67.98
N VAL A 11 10.66 35.03 67.37
CA VAL A 11 11.00 35.24 65.97
C VAL A 11 9.74 34.87 65.18
N THR A 12 9.09 35.88 64.61
CA THR A 12 7.97 35.72 63.70
C THR A 12 8.34 34.70 62.64
N GLU A 13 7.57 33.61 62.56
CA GLU A 13 7.67 32.64 61.47
C GLU A 13 7.78 33.39 60.14
N GLU A 14 8.90 33.23 59.43
CA GLU A 14 9.00 33.67 58.05
C GLU A 14 7.81 33.06 57.31
N LYS A 15 6.89 33.91 56.84
CA LYS A 15 5.82 33.48 55.93
C LYS A 15 6.50 32.87 54.72
N VAL A 16 6.58 31.54 54.68
CA VAL A 16 7.01 30.79 53.51
C VAL A 16 6.04 31.14 52.39
N VAL A 17 6.44 32.07 51.52
CA VAL A 17 5.68 32.45 50.33
C VAL A 17 5.72 31.24 49.40
N ARG A 18 4.70 30.38 49.49
CA ARG A 18 4.56 29.25 48.58
C ARG A 18 4.39 29.80 47.16
N PRO A 19 5.27 29.48 46.22
CA PRO A 19 5.12 29.96 44.85
C PRO A 19 3.79 29.45 44.28
N SER A 20 2.98 30.36 43.74
CA SER A 20 1.69 30.01 43.15
C SER A 20 1.90 29.20 41.87
N LEU A 21 1.47 27.93 41.89
CA LEU A 21 1.50 27.06 40.72
C LEU A 21 0.58 27.53 39.58
N TRP A 22 -0.28 28.51 39.84
CA TRP A 22 -1.19 29.08 38.84
C TRP A 22 -0.46 29.65 37.62
N LYS A 23 0.74 30.20 37.81
CA LYS A 23 1.59 30.69 36.69
C LYS A 23 2.05 29.56 35.77
N TYR A 24 2.06 28.32 36.26
CA TYR A 24 2.47 27.12 35.52
C TYR A 24 1.27 26.28 35.05
N ARG A 25 0.03 26.74 35.18
CA ARG A 25 -1.15 25.92 34.81
C ARG A 25 -1.15 25.46 33.35
N TYR A 26 -0.76 26.32 32.41
CA TYR A 26 -0.68 25.96 30.99
C TYR A 26 0.47 25.00 30.68
N PRO A 27 1.72 25.21 31.14
CA PRO A 27 2.78 24.23 30.93
C PRO A 27 2.55 22.92 31.68
N LEU A 28 1.97 22.94 32.89
CA LEU A 28 1.57 21.72 33.61
C LEU A 28 0.47 20.96 32.87
N PHE A 29 -0.52 21.67 32.32
CA PHE A 29 -1.56 21.07 31.49
C PHE A 29 -0.98 20.45 30.21
N ALA A 30 -0.10 21.16 29.51
CA ALA A 30 0.58 20.63 28.33
C ALA A 30 1.43 19.39 28.69
N LEU A 31 2.19 19.44 29.79
CA LEU A 31 2.97 18.30 30.29
C LEU A 31 2.08 17.11 30.61
N ALA A 32 0.91 17.34 31.23
CA ALA A 32 -0.06 16.29 31.51
C ALA A 32 -0.60 15.66 30.22
N LEU A 33 -0.92 16.45 29.19
CA LEU A 33 -1.34 15.93 27.88
C LEU A 33 -0.24 15.08 27.22
N VAL A 34 1.01 15.54 27.26
CA VAL A 34 2.15 14.75 26.76
C VAL A 34 2.32 13.46 27.57
N GLY A 35 2.17 13.52 28.89
CA GLY A 35 2.23 12.34 29.77
C GLY A 35 1.13 11.32 29.45
N ILE A 36 -0.10 11.77 29.21
CA ILE A 36 -1.22 10.91 28.79
C ILE A 36 -0.93 10.27 27.44
N LEU A 37 -0.48 11.05 26.46
CA LEU A 37 -0.14 10.54 25.13
C LEU A 37 1.00 9.53 25.19
N PHE A 38 2.02 9.77 26.03
CA PHE A 38 3.13 8.85 26.25
C PHE A 38 2.66 7.54 26.88
N VAL A 39 1.84 7.60 27.94
CA VAL A 39 1.30 6.40 28.61
C VAL A 39 0.40 5.62 27.65
N TYR A 40 -0.43 6.31 26.87
CA TYR A 40 -1.25 5.69 25.83
C TYR A 40 -0.39 4.97 24.79
N GLN A 41 0.60 5.67 24.22
CA GLN A 41 1.51 5.13 23.20
C GLN A 41 2.31 3.93 23.73
N LEU A 42 2.74 3.97 25.00
CA LEU A 42 3.43 2.87 25.66
C LEU A 42 2.50 1.67 25.82
N ALA A 43 1.26 1.89 26.29
CA ALA A 43 0.27 0.84 26.48
C ALA A 43 -0.07 0.14 25.16
N VAL A 44 -0.39 0.88 24.09
CA VAL A 44 -0.73 0.28 22.78
C VAL A 44 0.44 -0.47 22.16
N VAL A 45 1.68 0.02 22.28
CA VAL A 45 2.87 -0.67 21.75
C VAL A 45 3.10 -2.00 22.45
N ILE A 46 2.86 -2.07 23.75
CA ILE A 46 3.03 -3.28 24.56
C ILE A 46 1.87 -4.27 24.36
N LEU A 47 0.63 -3.77 24.33
CA LEU A 47 -0.57 -4.60 24.35
C LEU A 47 -1.01 -5.06 22.95
N LEU A 48 -0.85 -4.22 21.92
CA LEU A 48 -1.33 -4.48 20.56
C LEU A 48 -0.18 -4.94 19.67
N ARG A 49 0.35 -6.13 19.93
CA ARG A 49 1.52 -6.69 19.22
C ARG A 49 1.28 -8.14 18.80
N LYS A 50 1.90 -8.53 17.70
CA LYS A 50 1.94 -9.92 17.21
C LYS A 50 3.38 -10.26 16.84
N PRO A 51 4.05 -11.16 17.59
CA PRO A 51 5.40 -11.58 17.24
C PRO A 51 5.39 -12.36 15.93
N LYS A 52 6.52 -12.31 15.22
CA LYS A 52 6.76 -13.13 14.02
C LYS A 52 6.66 -14.61 14.40
N GLN A 53 5.84 -15.39 13.70
CA GLN A 53 5.64 -16.81 14.02
C GLN A 53 6.37 -17.74 13.05
N ASN A 54 6.51 -17.35 11.79
CA ASN A 54 7.01 -18.20 10.73
C ASN A 54 8.48 -17.86 10.42
N ILE A 55 9.32 -18.89 10.40
CA ILE A 55 10.66 -18.79 9.84
C ILE A 55 10.55 -19.20 8.38
N GLU A 56 10.71 -18.22 7.50
CA GLU A 56 10.60 -18.45 6.08
C GLU A 56 11.82 -19.17 5.54
N LYS A 57 11.56 -20.12 4.65
CA LYS A 57 12.58 -20.88 3.94
C LYS A 57 12.34 -20.67 2.45
N PRO A 58 13.41 -20.60 1.64
CA PRO A 58 13.26 -20.56 0.19
C PRO A 58 12.32 -21.66 -0.31
N PHE A 59 11.51 -21.34 -1.31
CA PHE A 59 10.61 -22.30 -1.96
C PHE A 59 11.38 -23.52 -2.44
N SER A 60 10.81 -24.69 -2.22
CA SER A 60 11.42 -25.99 -2.56
C SER A 60 10.33 -27.03 -2.75
N GLY A 61 10.62 -28.08 -3.50
CA GLY A 61 9.67 -29.16 -3.75
C GLY A 61 9.54 -29.49 -5.23
N SER A 62 8.83 -30.58 -5.51
CA SER A 62 8.64 -31.09 -6.87
C SER A 62 7.40 -30.51 -7.56
N LYS A 63 6.45 -29.95 -6.79
CA LYS A 63 5.23 -29.38 -7.36
C LYS A 63 5.47 -27.93 -7.77
N ILE A 64 4.94 -27.56 -8.93
CA ILE A 64 4.92 -26.17 -9.39
C ILE A 64 3.53 -25.59 -9.12
N LEU A 65 3.49 -24.43 -8.46
CA LEU A 65 2.27 -23.63 -8.29
C LEU A 65 2.30 -22.50 -9.31
N ASN A 66 1.35 -22.51 -10.24
CA ASN A 66 1.18 -21.47 -11.25
C ASN A 66 -0.05 -20.61 -10.93
N PRO A 67 0.10 -19.34 -10.53
CA PRO A 67 -1.04 -18.46 -10.26
C PRO A 67 -1.89 -18.19 -11.52
N TYR A 68 -1.37 -18.48 -12.72
CA TYR A 68 -2.04 -18.25 -14.00
C TYR A 68 -2.75 -19.50 -14.56
N GLU A 69 -2.84 -20.59 -13.80
CA GLU A 69 -3.41 -21.86 -14.31
C GLU A 69 -4.84 -21.73 -14.86
N THR A 70 -5.65 -20.82 -14.32
CA THR A 70 -7.01 -20.58 -14.80
C THR A 70 -7.12 -19.49 -15.87
N TRP A 71 -6.02 -18.86 -16.26
CA TRP A 71 -5.96 -17.77 -17.24
C TRP A 71 -5.93 -18.37 -18.66
N LYS A 72 -7.00 -18.20 -19.43
CA LYS A 72 -7.20 -18.89 -20.73
C LYS A 72 -7.20 -17.96 -21.94
N ASN A 73 -7.01 -16.67 -21.73
CA ASN A 73 -7.21 -15.65 -22.76
C ASN A 73 -6.49 -14.36 -22.41
N GLU A 74 -5.96 -13.67 -23.42
CA GLU A 74 -5.20 -12.41 -23.28
C GLU A 74 -6.05 -11.18 -22.92
N ASN A 75 -7.36 -11.36 -22.72
CA ASN A 75 -8.24 -10.29 -22.28
C ASN A 75 -8.22 -10.25 -20.76
N GLY A 76 -7.96 -9.08 -20.19
CA GLY A 76 -7.99 -8.86 -18.75
C GLY A 76 -8.81 -7.63 -18.38
N GLU A 77 -9.20 -7.57 -17.12
CA GLU A 77 -9.90 -6.41 -16.55
C GLU A 77 -8.87 -5.50 -15.87
N LYS A 78 -8.90 -4.21 -16.23
CA LYS A 78 -8.00 -3.19 -15.70
C LYS A 78 -8.54 -2.66 -14.37
N ILE A 79 -7.79 -2.85 -13.29
CA ILE A 79 -8.23 -2.50 -11.93
C ILE A 79 -7.22 -1.56 -11.26
N SER A 80 -7.70 -0.48 -10.66
CA SER A 80 -6.91 0.35 -9.74
C SER A 80 -7.25 -0.03 -8.29
N LEU A 81 -6.27 -0.09 -7.39
CA LEU A 81 -6.52 -0.48 -5.99
C LEU A 81 -6.07 0.56 -4.97
N HIS A 82 -5.62 1.74 -5.40
CA HIS A 82 -5.11 2.78 -4.51
C HIS A 82 -5.57 4.15 -5.01
N ALA A 83 -6.58 4.70 -4.35
CA ALA A 83 -7.11 6.02 -4.64
C ALA A 83 -7.75 6.65 -3.41
N HIS A 84 -7.64 7.97 -3.33
CA HIS A 84 -8.12 8.77 -2.21
C HIS A 84 -9.15 9.80 -2.65
N SER A 85 -10.22 9.91 -1.87
CA SER A 85 -11.34 10.82 -2.10
C SER A 85 -11.33 12.02 -1.13
N ASP A 86 -12.33 12.89 -1.27
CA ASP A 86 -12.59 14.01 -0.36
C ASP A 86 -13.43 13.66 0.89
N GLU A 87 -13.77 12.38 1.10
CA GLU A 87 -14.54 11.95 2.27
C GLU A 87 -13.74 12.03 3.59
N VAL A 88 -12.42 12.17 3.53
CA VAL A 88 -11.57 12.33 4.71
C VAL A 88 -11.53 13.80 5.13
N TRP A 89 -11.91 14.09 6.38
CA TRP A 89 -12.12 15.46 6.87
C TRP A 89 -10.92 16.41 6.74
N PHE A 90 -9.69 15.89 6.74
CA PHE A 90 -8.46 16.68 6.64
C PHE A 90 -7.92 16.79 5.21
N THR A 91 -8.63 16.23 4.22
CA THR A 91 -8.32 16.38 2.79
C THR A 91 -9.56 16.72 1.96
N PRO A 92 -10.37 17.72 2.36
CA PRO A 92 -11.64 18.05 1.72
C PRO A 92 -11.48 18.61 0.29
N GLU A 93 -10.25 18.94 -0.13
CA GLU A 93 -9.95 19.49 -1.45
C GLU A 93 -9.79 18.44 -2.56
N ARG A 94 -9.77 17.15 -2.21
CA ARG A 94 -9.61 16.01 -3.14
C ARG A 94 -10.85 15.78 -4.00
N HIS A 95 -10.89 14.71 -4.79
CA HIS A 95 -12.01 14.42 -5.69
C HIS A 95 -13.08 13.57 -5.03
N THR A 96 -14.34 13.77 -5.40
CA THR A 96 -15.44 12.92 -4.93
C THR A 96 -15.25 11.50 -5.46
N VAL A 97 -15.76 10.51 -4.73
CA VAL A 97 -15.75 9.11 -5.19
C VAL A 97 -16.39 8.95 -6.57
N LYS A 98 -17.46 9.69 -6.85
CA LYS A 98 -18.16 9.67 -8.14
C LYS A 98 -17.29 10.21 -9.28
N GLU A 99 -16.58 11.32 -9.07
CA GLU A 99 -15.63 11.86 -10.06
C GLU A 99 -14.52 10.84 -10.36
N ILE A 100 -13.96 10.24 -9.31
CA ILE A 100 -12.91 9.22 -9.43
C ILE A 100 -13.39 8.02 -10.26
N ILE A 101 -14.53 7.44 -9.90
CA ILE A 101 -15.11 6.29 -10.63
C ILE A 101 -15.36 6.65 -12.09
N ASN A 102 -15.95 7.81 -12.36
CA ASN A 102 -16.28 8.23 -13.72
C ASN A 102 -15.04 8.39 -14.62
N GLU A 103 -13.99 9.04 -14.12
CA GLU A 103 -12.77 9.23 -14.91
C GLU A 103 -12.01 7.91 -15.13
N TYR A 104 -11.93 7.05 -14.12
CA TYR A 104 -11.31 5.73 -14.30
C TYR A 104 -12.11 4.87 -15.28
N LYS A 105 -13.44 4.93 -15.26
CA LYS A 105 -14.29 4.23 -16.22
C LYS A 105 -14.10 4.73 -17.66
N LYS A 106 -13.90 6.03 -17.87
CA LYS A 106 -13.56 6.61 -19.19
C LYS A 106 -12.23 6.07 -19.72
N GLU A 107 -11.27 5.80 -18.82
CA GLU A 107 -9.95 5.24 -19.12
C GLU A 107 -9.93 3.70 -19.17
N GLY A 108 -11.10 3.07 -19.30
CA GLY A 108 -11.25 1.65 -19.53
C GLY A 108 -11.02 0.77 -18.30
N PHE A 109 -10.96 1.35 -17.09
CA PHE A 109 -10.91 0.55 -15.87
C PHE A 109 -12.26 -0.13 -15.62
N ALA A 110 -12.21 -1.40 -15.29
CA ALA A 110 -13.40 -2.17 -14.95
C ALA A 110 -13.88 -1.88 -13.52
N ASN A 111 -12.95 -1.59 -12.61
CA ASN A 111 -13.24 -1.19 -11.23
C ASN A 111 -12.06 -0.44 -10.59
N ILE A 112 -12.32 0.21 -9.47
CA ILE A 112 -11.35 0.95 -8.66
C ILE A 112 -11.60 0.71 -7.18
N ALA A 113 -10.55 0.56 -6.37
CA ALA A 113 -10.67 0.61 -4.92
C ALA A 113 -10.54 2.05 -4.40
N ILE A 114 -11.44 2.43 -3.49
CA ILE A 114 -11.31 3.65 -2.70
C ILE A 114 -10.70 3.26 -1.36
N THR A 115 -9.50 3.78 -1.10
CA THR A 115 -8.64 3.40 0.03
C THR A 115 -8.32 4.60 0.92
N ASP A 116 -9.36 5.29 1.36
CA ASP A 116 -9.21 6.48 2.20
C ASP A 116 -8.51 6.21 3.54
N TYR A 117 -7.87 7.25 4.08
CA TYR A 117 -7.11 7.16 5.31
C TYR A 117 -8.02 6.84 6.50
N GLY A 118 -7.82 5.69 7.11
CA GLY A 118 -8.47 5.28 8.35
C GLY A 118 -9.97 4.96 8.23
N GLN A 119 -10.56 5.02 7.03
CA GLN A 119 -11.98 4.82 6.81
C GLN A 119 -12.27 4.04 5.53
N ILE A 120 -13.45 3.44 5.48
CA ILE A 120 -14.03 2.89 4.26
C ILE A 120 -14.99 3.93 3.74
N SER A 121 -15.02 4.13 2.43
CA SER A 121 -15.90 5.11 1.82
C SER A 121 -17.38 4.88 2.16
N GLU A 122 -18.09 5.98 2.38
CA GLU A 122 -19.53 5.99 2.67
C GLU A 122 -20.39 6.39 1.47
N ALA A 123 -19.78 6.81 0.36
CA ALA A 123 -20.43 7.21 -0.90
C ALA A 123 -21.64 6.35 -1.29
N GLU A 124 -22.71 7.02 -1.73
CA GLU A 124 -23.97 6.36 -2.14
C GLU A 124 -23.75 5.36 -3.28
N ASP A 125 -22.94 5.75 -4.27
CA ASP A 125 -22.54 4.88 -5.36
C ASP A 125 -21.49 3.88 -4.88
N LYS A 126 -21.92 2.63 -4.65
CA LYS A 126 -21.05 1.51 -4.24
C LYS A 126 -20.39 0.78 -5.41
N SER A 127 -20.30 1.37 -6.59
CA SER A 127 -19.61 0.79 -7.77
C SER A 127 -18.07 0.89 -7.69
N TYR A 128 -17.53 0.62 -6.51
CA TYR A 128 -16.10 0.59 -6.22
C TYR A 128 -15.75 -0.61 -5.34
N ILE A 129 -14.47 -0.96 -5.25
CA ILE A 129 -13.95 -1.98 -4.33
C ILE A 129 -13.71 -1.32 -2.98
N ARG A 130 -14.30 -1.86 -1.92
CA ARG A 130 -14.08 -1.34 -0.57
C ARG A 130 -12.61 -1.49 -0.20
N GLY A 131 -12.00 -0.42 0.29
CA GLY A 131 -10.66 -0.45 0.84
C GLY A 131 -10.47 0.58 1.95
N MET A 132 -9.31 0.55 2.57
CA MET A 132 -8.83 1.60 3.46
C MET A 132 -7.31 1.64 3.45
N GLU A 133 -6.75 2.79 3.79
CA GLU A 133 -5.34 2.96 4.08
C GLU A 133 -5.12 3.27 5.57
N TRP A 134 -4.33 2.44 6.22
CA TRP A 134 -3.90 2.65 7.60
C TRP A 134 -2.51 3.28 7.62
N GLY A 135 -2.18 4.10 8.62
CA GLY A 135 -0.80 4.56 8.83
C GLY A 135 -0.61 6.06 8.89
N GLN A 136 -1.45 6.79 9.64
CA GLN A 136 -1.38 8.25 9.72
C GLN A 136 -0.24 8.75 10.65
N ASN A 137 0.56 7.82 11.17
CA ASN A 137 1.68 8.09 12.06
C ASN A 137 2.78 8.96 11.42
N VAL A 138 3.66 9.50 12.27
CA VAL A 138 4.73 10.43 11.87
C VAL A 138 5.69 9.84 10.83
N LYS A 139 5.92 8.53 10.86
CA LYS A 139 6.80 7.83 9.90
C LYS A 139 6.11 7.53 8.56
N LYS A 140 4.81 7.82 8.42
CA LYS A 140 4.03 7.57 7.18
C LYS A 140 4.13 6.12 6.69
N ARG A 141 4.12 5.17 7.63
CA ARG A 141 4.07 3.74 7.32
C ARG A 141 2.66 3.35 6.95
N HIS A 142 2.37 3.34 5.66
CA HIS A 142 1.04 3.02 5.17
C HIS A 142 0.86 1.50 4.97
N ILE A 143 -0.38 1.04 5.12
CA ILE A 143 -0.80 -0.34 4.85
C ILE A 143 -2.20 -0.28 4.24
N LEU A 144 -2.38 -0.89 3.07
CA LEU A 144 -3.70 -0.98 2.44
C LEU A 144 -4.39 -2.29 2.81
N ALA A 145 -5.71 -2.23 2.90
CA ALA A 145 -6.56 -3.42 3.00
C ALA A 145 -7.69 -3.34 1.96
N ILE A 146 -7.67 -4.24 0.98
CA ILE A 146 -8.67 -4.33 -0.10
C ILE A 146 -9.72 -5.37 0.25
N GLY A 147 -11.01 -5.07 0.02
CA GLY A 147 -12.13 -5.95 0.36
C GLY A 147 -12.49 -6.00 1.85
N ILE A 148 -11.90 -5.12 2.67
CA ILE A 148 -12.10 -5.10 4.12
C ILE A 148 -13.56 -4.77 4.50
N GLN A 149 -14.09 -5.49 5.48
CA GLN A 149 -15.49 -5.36 5.91
C GLN A 149 -15.76 -4.15 6.81
N LYS A 150 -14.77 -3.73 7.60
CA LYS A 150 -14.88 -2.64 8.57
C LYS A 150 -13.54 -1.95 8.78
N SER A 151 -13.56 -0.61 8.87
CA SER A 151 -12.39 0.17 9.27
C SER A 151 -12.12 0.06 10.78
N PHE A 152 -10.90 0.41 11.19
CA PHE A 152 -10.55 0.56 12.59
C PHE A 152 -9.55 1.69 12.76
N TYR A 153 -9.52 2.25 13.97
CA TYR A 153 -8.69 3.39 14.30
C TYR A 153 -7.20 3.07 14.24
N ASP A 154 -6.39 4.05 13.86
CA ASP A 154 -4.94 3.98 13.99
C ASP A 154 -4.52 4.17 15.45
N TYR A 155 -4.34 3.06 16.16
CA TYR A 155 -3.93 3.05 17.57
C TYR A 155 -2.47 3.51 17.79
N PHE A 156 -1.70 3.83 16.75
CA PHE A 156 -0.28 4.11 16.84
C PHE A 156 0.08 5.51 16.29
N PRO A 157 -0.45 6.59 16.88
CA PRO A 157 -0.32 7.94 16.32
C PRO A 157 1.13 8.44 16.23
N ILE A 158 2.04 7.93 17.06
CA ILE A 158 3.47 8.31 17.05
C ILE A 158 4.33 7.26 16.37
N TYR A 159 4.27 6.02 16.86
CA TYR A 159 5.17 4.94 16.45
C TYR A 159 4.51 3.56 16.49
N ALA A 160 4.81 2.72 15.50
CA ALA A 160 4.47 1.32 15.48
C ALA A 160 5.75 0.49 15.30
N SER A 161 6.00 -0.45 16.22
CA SER A 161 7.06 -1.45 16.07
C SER A 161 6.68 -2.50 15.02
N ARG A 162 7.63 -3.36 14.63
CA ARG A 162 7.39 -4.47 13.69
C ARG A 162 6.25 -5.38 14.15
N GLU A 163 6.19 -5.69 15.44
CA GLU A 163 5.13 -6.54 15.98
C GLU A 163 3.78 -5.82 16.03
N ASN A 164 3.77 -4.50 16.18
CA ASN A 164 2.54 -3.71 16.06
C ASN A 164 2.03 -3.72 14.61
N LEU A 165 2.93 -3.57 13.64
CA LEU A 165 2.58 -3.66 12.22
C LEU A 165 2.02 -5.06 11.87
N ASN A 166 2.65 -6.13 12.36
CA ASN A 166 2.12 -7.50 12.21
C ASN A 166 0.73 -7.65 12.84
N TRP A 167 0.48 -7.00 13.99
CA TRP A 167 -0.85 -7.00 14.63
C TRP A 167 -1.89 -6.26 13.78
N VAL A 168 -1.53 -5.11 13.22
CA VAL A 168 -2.39 -4.32 12.31
C VAL A 168 -2.77 -5.15 11.08
N MET A 169 -1.78 -5.76 10.41
CA MET A 169 -2.02 -6.60 9.23
C MET A 169 -2.83 -7.85 9.55
N ASP A 170 -2.58 -8.49 10.69
CA ASP A 170 -3.41 -9.61 11.17
C ASP A 170 -4.86 -9.21 11.39
N ARG A 171 -5.09 -8.03 11.98
CA ARG A 171 -6.44 -7.48 12.16
C ARG A 171 -7.13 -7.20 10.83
N MET A 172 -6.43 -6.57 9.87
CA MET A 172 -6.97 -6.32 8.52
C MET A 172 -7.41 -7.61 7.84
N LYS A 173 -6.58 -8.67 7.90
CA LYS A 173 -6.93 -9.98 7.36
C LYS A 173 -8.12 -10.62 8.04
N LYS A 174 -8.21 -10.55 9.37
CA LYS A 174 -9.37 -11.04 10.14
C LYS A 174 -10.67 -10.31 9.78
N LEU A 175 -10.57 -9.09 9.28
CA LEU A 175 -11.69 -8.30 8.76
C LEU A 175 -11.92 -8.51 7.26
N GLY A 176 -11.31 -9.54 6.66
CA GLY A 176 -11.47 -9.91 5.26
C GLY A 176 -10.60 -9.14 4.28
N GLY A 177 -9.68 -8.28 4.75
CA GLY A 177 -8.81 -7.48 3.89
C GLY A 177 -7.69 -8.29 3.24
N TYR A 178 -7.47 -8.07 1.95
CA TYR A 178 -6.22 -8.39 1.24
C TYR A 178 -5.21 -7.28 1.52
N VAL A 179 -4.13 -7.62 2.21
CA VAL A 179 -3.21 -6.64 2.80
C VAL A 179 -2.01 -6.36 1.90
N ILE A 180 -1.75 -5.09 1.64
CA ILE A 180 -0.69 -4.62 0.74
C ILE A 180 0.20 -3.63 1.49
N LEU A 181 1.52 -3.70 1.25
CA LEU A 181 2.45 -2.62 1.60
C LEU A 181 2.57 -1.65 0.41
N PRO A 182 1.91 -0.48 0.45
CA PRO A 182 2.01 0.52 -0.61
C PRO A 182 3.34 1.29 -0.56
N HIS A 183 3.76 1.79 -1.72
CA HIS A 183 4.86 2.73 -1.96
C HIS A 183 5.98 2.73 -0.88
N PRO A 184 6.75 1.63 -0.73
CA PRO A 184 7.73 1.49 0.36
C PRO A 184 8.85 2.56 0.35
N LYS A 185 9.08 3.19 -0.81
CA LYS A 185 10.05 4.29 -1.00
C LYS A 185 9.55 5.65 -0.51
N LEU A 186 8.25 5.83 -0.28
CA LEU A 186 7.72 7.08 0.26
C LEU A 186 8.32 7.32 1.66
N PHE A 187 9.12 8.37 1.78
CA PHE A 187 9.86 8.74 3.00
C PHE A 187 10.68 7.60 3.63
N ASP A 188 11.16 6.65 2.83
CA ASP A 188 11.80 5.42 3.32
C ASP A 188 10.98 4.72 4.43
N SER A 189 9.65 4.72 4.26
CA SER A 189 8.69 4.20 5.24
C SER A 189 8.97 2.74 5.61
N TYR A 190 9.39 1.93 4.62
CA TYR A 190 9.81 0.55 4.78
C TYR A 190 11.18 0.27 4.16
N SER A 191 12.14 -0.09 5.02
CA SER A 191 13.41 -0.67 4.56
C SER A 191 13.22 -2.12 4.09
N LYS A 192 14.13 -2.61 3.23
CA LYS A 192 14.15 -4.01 2.78
C LYS A 192 14.24 -4.99 3.95
N GLU A 193 15.09 -4.70 4.92
CA GLU A 193 15.29 -5.51 6.13
C GLU A 193 14.02 -5.56 6.97
N GLU A 194 13.30 -4.44 7.06
CA GLU A 194 12.03 -4.38 7.75
C GLU A 194 10.98 -5.25 7.04
N MET A 195 10.80 -5.11 5.72
CA MET A 195 9.83 -5.94 4.98
C MET A 195 10.13 -7.43 5.07
N LEU A 196 11.40 -7.84 5.06
CA LEU A 196 11.81 -9.25 5.28
C LEU A 196 11.43 -9.75 6.69
N SER A 197 11.42 -8.85 7.68
CA SER A 197 11.06 -9.17 9.06
C SER A 197 9.56 -9.12 9.35
N LEU A 198 8.77 -8.42 8.54
CA LEU A 198 7.32 -8.29 8.70
C LEU A 198 6.57 -9.55 8.23
N GLU A 199 5.36 -9.74 8.74
CA GLU A 199 4.43 -10.80 8.36
C GLU A 199 3.04 -10.22 8.11
N GLY A 200 2.25 -10.92 7.30
CA GLY A 200 0.81 -10.68 7.22
C GLY A 200 0.35 -9.81 6.04
N PHE A 201 1.26 -9.15 5.33
CA PHE A 201 0.99 -8.61 4.00
C PHE A 201 1.06 -9.71 2.95
N GLN A 202 0.32 -9.53 1.86
CA GLN A 202 0.16 -10.48 0.76
C GLN A 202 0.66 -9.89 -0.56
N ALA A 203 0.87 -8.58 -0.62
CA ALA A 203 1.44 -7.90 -1.77
C ALA A 203 2.29 -6.69 -1.35
N VAL A 204 3.16 -6.26 -2.26
CA VAL A 204 3.98 -5.05 -2.11
C VAL A 204 3.93 -4.25 -3.40
N GLU A 205 3.79 -2.93 -3.28
CA GLU A 205 3.77 -2.06 -4.44
C GLU A 205 5.17 -1.89 -5.03
N VAL A 206 5.34 -2.41 -6.25
CA VAL A 206 6.59 -2.38 -7.01
C VAL A 206 6.60 -1.28 -8.07
N TYR A 207 5.41 -0.84 -8.50
CA TYR A 207 5.23 0.35 -9.32
C TYR A 207 4.38 1.32 -8.52
N SER A 208 4.97 2.44 -8.11
CA SER A 208 4.30 3.50 -7.35
C SER A 208 4.66 4.88 -7.90
N PRO A 209 3.89 5.94 -7.59
CA PRO A 209 4.27 7.32 -7.90
C PRO A 209 5.61 7.74 -7.30
N PHE A 210 6.01 7.13 -6.18
CA PHE A 210 7.21 7.47 -5.42
C PHE A 210 8.45 6.67 -5.80
N GLY A 211 8.33 5.83 -6.84
CA GLY A 211 9.45 5.09 -7.42
C GLY A 211 9.09 3.65 -7.70
N ASP A 212 9.69 3.13 -8.75
CA ASP A 212 9.58 1.73 -9.12
C ASP A 212 10.71 0.92 -8.46
N ASP A 213 10.39 -0.29 -8.00
CA ASP A 213 11.36 -1.23 -7.45
C ASP A 213 10.86 -2.68 -7.49
N THR A 214 11.05 -3.32 -8.64
CA THR A 214 10.72 -4.74 -8.80
C THR A 214 11.63 -5.65 -7.95
N LYS A 215 12.82 -5.19 -7.54
CA LYS A 215 13.78 -5.97 -6.75
C LYS A 215 13.33 -6.19 -5.30
N ILE A 216 12.41 -5.36 -4.80
CA ILE A 216 11.76 -5.59 -3.50
C ILE A 216 11.03 -6.93 -3.53
N LEU A 217 10.22 -7.16 -4.57
CA LEU A 217 9.49 -8.42 -4.75
C LEU A 217 10.44 -9.62 -4.82
N ASP A 218 11.52 -9.52 -5.61
CA ASP A 218 12.51 -10.59 -5.74
C ASP A 218 13.18 -10.93 -4.41
N SER A 219 13.49 -9.92 -3.61
CA SER A 219 14.10 -10.10 -2.29
C SER A 219 13.18 -10.85 -1.34
N LEU A 220 11.89 -10.54 -1.37
CA LEU A 220 10.88 -11.19 -0.54
C LEU A 220 10.67 -12.64 -1.00
N LEU A 221 10.44 -12.87 -2.30
CA LEU A 221 10.28 -14.20 -2.88
C LEU A 221 11.49 -15.11 -2.58
N SER A 222 12.70 -14.56 -2.69
CA SER A 222 13.94 -15.31 -2.40
C SER A 222 14.07 -15.76 -0.95
N SER A 223 13.37 -15.10 -0.03
CA SER A 223 13.33 -15.49 1.38
C SER A 223 12.27 -16.55 1.69
N GLY A 224 11.41 -16.90 0.73
CA GLY A 224 10.26 -17.79 0.93
C GLY A 224 8.91 -17.10 1.05
N LYS A 225 8.87 -15.76 0.94
CA LYS A 225 7.64 -14.98 1.06
C LYS A 225 6.82 -15.12 -0.21
N ASN A 226 5.70 -15.84 -0.15
CA ASN A 226 4.75 -15.83 -1.25
C ASN A 226 3.92 -14.54 -1.22
N VAL A 227 4.53 -13.48 -1.74
CA VAL A 227 3.93 -12.15 -1.85
C VAL A 227 3.77 -11.80 -3.32
N HIS A 228 2.71 -11.05 -3.62
CA HIS A 228 2.39 -10.65 -4.97
C HIS A 228 2.95 -9.25 -5.27
N CYS A 229 3.15 -8.96 -6.55
CA CYS A 229 3.39 -7.60 -7.00
C CYS A 229 2.14 -6.74 -6.76
N MET A 230 2.32 -5.44 -6.69
CA MET A 230 1.22 -4.47 -6.74
C MET A 230 1.64 -3.23 -7.56
N ALA A 231 0.69 -2.65 -8.26
CA ALA A 231 0.87 -1.42 -9.02
C ALA A 231 -0.41 -0.56 -8.99
N SER A 232 -0.32 0.65 -8.46
CA SER A 232 -1.42 1.60 -8.51
C SER A 232 -0.94 3.04 -8.55
N ASP A 233 -1.89 3.93 -8.77
CA ASP A 233 -1.66 5.34 -9.02
C ASP A 233 -1.49 6.15 -7.73
N ASP A 234 -1.92 5.61 -6.58
CA ASP A 234 -2.05 6.36 -5.31
C ASP A 234 -2.70 7.74 -5.55
N LEU A 235 -3.88 7.70 -6.18
CA LEU A 235 -4.51 8.90 -6.69
C LEU A 235 -4.88 9.86 -5.56
N HIS A 236 -4.28 11.05 -5.56
CA HIS A 236 -4.74 12.19 -4.77
C HIS A 236 -5.37 13.28 -5.65
N TYR A 237 -4.86 13.46 -6.86
CA TYR A 237 -5.39 14.45 -7.80
C TYR A 237 -5.26 14.04 -9.28
N PHE A 238 -6.30 14.39 -10.04
CA PHE A 238 -6.27 14.36 -11.49
C PHE A 238 -5.44 15.51 -12.08
N PRO A 239 -4.94 15.36 -13.33
CA PRO A 239 -4.33 16.46 -14.06
C PRO A 239 -5.31 17.62 -14.28
N GLU A 240 -4.76 18.83 -14.44
CA GLU A 240 -5.54 20.07 -14.59
C GLU A 240 -6.57 20.01 -15.73
N THR A 241 -6.25 19.33 -16.82
CA THR A 241 -7.13 19.13 -17.98
C THR A 241 -8.43 18.43 -17.65
N ILE A 242 -8.42 17.56 -16.62
CA ILE A 242 -9.60 16.85 -16.12
C ILE A 242 -10.29 17.69 -15.05
N VAL A 243 -9.54 18.22 -14.08
CA VAL A 243 -10.14 18.99 -12.97
C VAL A 243 -10.90 20.24 -13.46
N LYS A 244 -10.50 20.84 -14.59
CA LYS A 244 -11.25 21.96 -15.22
C LYS A 244 -12.67 21.58 -15.70
N GLN A 245 -12.96 20.30 -15.85
CA GLN A 245 -14.26 19.80 -16.29
C GLN A 245 -15.19 19.51 -15.12
N PHE A 246 -14.68 19.53 -13.88
CA PHE A 246 -15.46 19.26 -12.69
C PHE A 246 -16.24 20.49 -12.24
N ASP A 247 -17.49 20.28 -11.84
CA ASP A 247 -18.32 21.29 -11.21
C ASP A 247 -18.01 21.32 -9.71
N GLN A 248 -16.95 22.04 -9.35
CA GLN A 248 -16.47 22.12 -7.97
C GLN A 248 -16.66 23.53 -7.38
N PRO A 249 -16.95 23.64 -6.07
CA PRO A 249 -17.09 24.94 -5.40
C PRO A 249 -15.82 25.79 -5.51
N TYR A 250 -15.98 27.12 -5.56
CA TYR A 250 -14.87 28.07 -5.60
C TYR A 250 -13.82 27.87 -4.49
N TRP A 251 -14.26 27.54 -3.27
CA TRP A 251 -13.34 27.33 -2.14
C TRP A 251 -12.39 26.15 -2.38
N LYS A 252 -12.86 25.08 -3.04
CA LYS A 252 -12.06 23.89 -3.37
C LYS A 252 -10.99 24.23 -4.39
N ASP A 253 -11.37 24.99 -5.43
CA ASP A 253 -10.41 25.52 -6.42
C ASP A 253 -9.34 26.42 -5.78
N LEU A 254 -9.74 27.29 -4.86
CA LEU A 254 -8.80 28.15 -4.13
C LEU A 254 -7.81 27.33 -3.30
N ILE A 255 -8.26 26.32 -2.55
CA ILE A 255 -7.38 25.45 -1.76
C ILE A 255 -6.44 24.67 -2.68
N GLN A 256 -6.95 24.08 -3.77
CA GLN A 256 -6.14 23.35 -4.75
C GLN A 256 -5.08 24.26 -5.39
N THR A 257 -5.41 25.51 -5.67
CA THR A 257 -4.47 26.50 -6.23
C THR A 257 -3.39 26.88 -5.22
N LEU A 258 -3.78 27.23 -3.99
CA LEU A 258 -2.85 27.59 -2.92
C LEU A 258 -1.94 26.41 -2.51
N GLY A 259 -2.47 25.19 -2.53
CA GLY A 259 -1.75 23.94 -2.31
C GLY A 259 -0.89 23.48 -3.48
N GLN A 260 -0.80 24.28 -4.56
CA GLN A 260 -0.05 23.96 -5.79
C GLN A 260 -0.47 22.61 -6.41
N GLN A 261 -1.72 22.20 -6.22
CA GLN A 261 -2.28 20.99 -6.82
C GLN A 261 -2.69 21.24 -8.29
N ARG A 262 -3.19 22.45 -8.58
CA ARG A 262 -3.41 22.93 -9.97
C ARG A 262 -2.08 22.99 -10.73
N GLY A 263 -2.10 22.62 -12.02
CA GLY A 263 -0.90 22.59 -12.88
C GLY A 263 0.00 21.35 -12.73
N ARG A 264 -0.28 20.45 -11.80
CA ARG A 264 0.45 19.17 -11.70
C ARG A 264 0.06 18.22 -12.84
N LYS A 265 0.99 17.30 -13.16
CA LYS A 265 0.77 16.24 -14.16
C LYS A 265 -0.29 15.19 -13.74
N GLY A 266 -0.77 15.25 -12.50
CA GLY A 266 -1.67 14.24 -11.93
C GLY A 266 -0.95 12.94 -11.60
N GLU A 267 -1.63 12.08 -10.86
CA GLU A 267 -1.11 10.76 -10.43
C GLU A 267 -1.80 9.59 -11.15
N SER A 268 -2.79 9.87 -12.00
CA SER A 268 -3.73 8.88 -12.54
C SER A 268 -3.28 8.16 -13.82
N PHE A 269 -3.85 6.96 -14.02
CA PHE A 269 -3.89 6.16 -15.25
C PHE A 269 -2.55 5.63 -15.74
N LEU A 270 -1.54 5.56 -14.87
CA LEU A 270 -0.22 5.05 -15.21
C LEU A 270 -0.01 3.64 -14.72
N ARG A 271 -0.59 3.28 -13.57
CA ARG A 271 -0.27 2.05 -12.85
C ARG A 271 -1.55 1.36 -12.41
N TYR A 272 -1.61 0.07 -12.68
CA TYR A 272 -2.79 -0.73 -12.41
C TYR A 272 -2.43 -2.19 -12.38
N ILE A 273 -3.38 -3.00 -11.91
CA ILE A 273 -3.30 -4.44 -12.10
C ILE A 273 -4.25 -4.87 -13.22
N VAL A 274 -3.95 -6.02 -13.81
CA VAL A 274 -4.84 -6.67 -14.77
C VAL A 274 -5.23 -8.03 -14.21
N THR A 275 -6.51 -8.20 -13.92
CA THR A 275 -7.10 -9.49 -13.49
C THR A 275 -7.68 -10.22 -14.70
N LYS A 276 -8.03 -11.49 -14.50
CA LYS A 276 -8.63 -12.31 -15.55
C LYS A 276 -9.93 -11.69 -16.06
N SER A 277 -10.21 -11.85 -17.36
CA SER A 277 -11.48 -11.42 -17.97
C SER A 277 -12.70 -11.83 -17.13
N GLY A 278 -13.61 -10.87 -16.92
CA GLY A 278 -14.83 -11.04 -16.14
C GLY A 278 -14.70 -10.73 -14.65
N ALA A 279 -13.49 -10.59 -14.10
CA ALA A 279 -13.27 -10.18 -12.71
C ALA A 279 -13.48 -8.67 -12.53
N LYS A 280 -14.75 -8.25 -12.44
CA LYS A 280 -15.16 -6.84 -12.40
C LYS A 280 -15.74 -6.40 -11.06
N ASP A 281 -16.28 -7.31 -10.27
CA ASP A 281 -16.87 -7.01 -8.97
C ASP A 281 -15.87 -7.25 -7.83
N GLN A 282 -16.15 -6.71 -6.64
CA GLN A 282 -15.28 -6.85 -5.48
C GLN A 282 -14.94 -8.32 -5.15
N THR A 283 -15.89 -9.24 -5.26
CA THR A 283 -15.69 -10.64 -4.86
C THR A 283 -14.70 -11.32 -5.79
N SER A 284 -14.94 -11.22 -7.11
CA SER A 284 -14.06 -11.82 -8.11
C SER A 284 -12.67 -11.19 -8.13
N ILE A 285 -12.57 -9.88 -7.89
CA ILE A 285 -11.27 -9.18 -7.81
C ILE A 285 -10.51 -9.60 -6.56
N VAL A 286 -11.13 -9.59 -5.38
CA VAL A 286 -10.47 -10.04 -4.14
C VAL A 286 -10.03 -11.50 -4.26
N GLN A 287 -10.84 -12.37 -4.89
CA GLN A 287 -10.43 -13.74 -5.17
C GLN A 287 -9.16 -13.79 -6.05
N ALA A 288 -9.12 -13.03 -7.15
CA ALA A 288 -7.94 -12.95 -8.00
C ALA A 288 -6.69 -12.46 -7.25
N LEU A 289 -6.86 -11.49 -6.32
CA LEU A 289 -5.77 -11.01 -5.46
C LEU A 289 -5.25 -12.10 -4.52
N GLN A 290 -6.15 -12.87 -3.90
CA GLN A 290 -5.79 -13.97 -2.99
C GLN A 290 -5.07 -15.11 -3.72
N GLU A 291 -5.50 -15.41 -4.95
CA GLU A 291 -4.88 -16.42 -5.82
C GLU A 291 -3.56 -15.96 -6.46
N GLY A 292 -3.30 -14.65 -6.48
CA GLY A 292 -2.15 -14.08 -7.21
C GLY A 292 -2.33 -14.09 -8.72
N SER A 293 -3.55 -14.36 -9.22
CA SER A 293 -3.87 -14.48 -10.64
C SER A 293 -4.10 -13.11 -11.29
N PHE A 294 -3.06 -12.29 -11.33
CA PHE A 294 -3.07 -10.97 -11.94
C PHE A 294 -1.67 -10.52 -12.37
N TYR A 295 -1.61 -9.46 -13.17
CA TYR A 295 -0.37 -8.81 -13.59
C TYR A 295 -0.29 -7.39 -13.04
N CYS A 296 0.90 -6.91 -12.76
CA CYS A 296 1.15 -5.50 -12.45
C CYS A 296 1.64 -4.78 -13.68
N VAL A 297 0.99 -3.67 -14.02
CA VAL A 297 1.26 -2.94 -15.25
C VAL A 297 1.60 -1.49 -14.93
N LYS A 298 2.60 -0.98 -15.65
CA LYS A 298 2.95 0.44 -15.64
C LYS A 298 3.09 0.93 -17.07
N LYS A 299 2.39 2.01 -17.42
CA LYS A 299 2.59 2.76 -18.66
C LYS A 299 3.78 3.70 -18.52
N PHE A 300 4.48 3.94 -19.63
CA PHE A 300 5.58 4.91 -19.64
C PHE A 300 5.10 6.37 -19.60
N PHE A 301 3.89 6.62 -20.10
CA PHE A 301 3.23 7.92 -20.02
C PHE A 301 1.70 7.76 -20.10
N GLN A 302 0.96 8.76 -19.61
CA GLN A 302 -0.48 8.66 -19.36
C GLN A 302 -1.27 8.37 -20.66
N GLY A 303 -0.92 9.05 -21.76
CA GLY A 303 -1.56 8.87 -23.06
C GLY A 303 -1.10 7.66 -23.86
N ALA A 304 -0.24 6.79 -23.31
CA ALA A 304 0.17 5.57 -24.00
C ALA A 304 -1.02 4.59 -24.12
N LEU A 305 -1.00 3.70 -25.10
CA LEU A 305 -1.93 2.58 -25.11
C LEU A 305 -1.57 1.60 -23.99
N ASP A 306 -2.58 0.95 -23.40
CA ASP A 306 -2.36 -0.06 -22.37
C ASP A 306 -1.63 -1.27 -22.98
N PRO A 307 -0.46 -1.68 -22.45
CA PRO A 307 0.24 -2.86 -22.95
C PRO A 307 -0.58 -4.11 -22.65
N LYS A 308 -0.67 -5.03 -23.63
CA LYS A 308 -1.44 -6.27 -23.48
C LYS A 308 -0.71 -7.24 -22.58
N VAL A 309 -1.44 -7.90 -21.68
CA VAL A 309 -0.85 -8.94 -20.83
C VAL A 309 -0.74 -10.26 -21.59
N PRO A 310 0.31 -11.06 -21.32
CA PRO A 310 0.48 -12.36 -21.96
C PRO A 310 -0.43 -13.41 -21.33
N GLU A 311 -0.51 -14.55 -22.01
CA GLU A 311 -0.90 -15.81 -21.39
C GLU A 311 0.35 -16.53 -20.88
N ILE A 312 0.29 -17.03 -19.63
CA ILE A 312 1.37 -17.80 -19.00
C ILE A 312 0.84 -19.18 -18.62
N GLN A 313 1.41 -20.21 -19.23
CA GLN A 313 1.10 -21.61 -18.93
C GLN A 313 2.34 -22.35 -18.45
N VAL A 314 2.14 -23.38 -17.62
CA VAL A 314 3.20 -24.32 -17.23
C VAL A 314 2.78 -25.70 -17.68
N ASN A 315 3.60 -26.35 -18.52
CA ASN A 315 3.28 -27.67 -19.03
C ASN A 315 3.72 -28.80 -18.07
N ALA A 316 3.37 -30.04 -18.38
CA ALA A 316 3.70 -31.22 -17.57
C ALA A 316 5.20 -31.50 -17.41
N LYS A 317 6.08 -30.82 -18.17
CA LYS A 317 7.54 -30.91 -18.07
C LYS A 317 8.13 -29.74 -17.25
N ASN A 318 7.31 -28.99 -16.52
CA ASN A 318 7.70 -27.81 -15.76
C ASN A 318 8.37 -26.73 -16.64
N GLN A 319 7.91 -26.58 -17.88
CA GLN A 319 8.34 -25.49 -18.76
C GLN A 319 7.27 -24.40 -18.76
N ILE A 320 7.70 -23.17 -18.49
CA ILE A 320 6.88 -21.96 -18.60
C ILE A 320 6.77 -21.59 -20.08
N GLN A 321 5.56 -21.33 -20.54
CA GLN A 321 5.26 -20.85 -21.88
C GLN A 321 4.55 -19.51 -21.76
N VAL A 322 5.13 -18.49 -22.39
CA VAL A 322 4.60 -17.13 -22.46
C VAL A 322 4.19 -16.88 -23.90
N THR A 323 2.94 -16.50 -24.13
CA THR A 323 2.40 -16.21 -25.47
C THR A 323 1.53 -14.95 -25.44
N SER A 324 1.62 -14.13 -26.48
CA SER A 324 0.80 -12.94 -26.62
C SER A 324 0.55 -12.57 -28.08
N LYS A 325 -0.53 -11.84 -28.35
CA LYS A 325 -0.79 -11.14 -29.61
C LYS A 325 0.11 -9.92 -29.79
N GLU A 326 0.57 -9.33 -28.69
CA GLU A 326 1.51 -8.20 -28.73
C GLU A 326 2.96 -8.73 -28.76
N ARG A 327 3.81 -8.05 -29.55
CA ARG A 327 5.25 -8.29 -29.57
C ARG A 327 5.93 -7.36 -28.56
N TYR A 328 6.73 -7.93 -27.67
CA TYR A 328 7.45 -7.18 -26.64
C TYR A 328 8.88 -6.89 -27.10
N LEU A 329 9.43 -5.77 -26.63
CA LEU A 329 10.85 -5.47 -26.79
C LEU A 329 11.69 -6.55 -26.12
N GLU A 330 11.28 -6.99 -24.92
CA GLU A 330 11.92 -8.07 -24.19
C GLU A 330 10.91 -8.85 -23.35
N ILE A 331 11.03 -10.18 -23.37
CA ILE A 331 10.47 -11.07 -22.36
C ILE A 331 11.64 -11.61 -21.51
N ARG A 332 11.59 -11.39 -20.20
CA ARG A 332 12.63 -11.80 -19.26
C ARG A 332 12.08 -12.78 -18.24
N PHE A 333 12.79 -13.88 -18.02
CA PHE A 333 12.54 -14.80 -16.92
C PHE A 333 13.46 -14.44 -15.77
N ILE A 334 12.88 -14.15 -14.61
CA ILE A 334 13.59 -13.67 -13.43
C ILE A 334 13.49 -14.70 -12.31
N GLY A 335 14.65 -15.03 -11.74
CA GLY A 335 14.80 -15.98 -10.66
C GLY A 335 15.26 -15.33 -9.37
N ARG A 336 15.95 -16.14 -8.56
CA ARG A 336 16.38 -15.79 -7.20
C ARG A 336 17.17 -14.47 -7.18
N LEU A 337 16.84 -13.62 -6.21
CA LEU A 337 17.44 -12.29 -5.98
C LEU A 337 17.38 -11.36 -7.18
N GLY A 338 16.46 -11.59 -8.12
CA GLY A 338 16.33 -10.79 -9.34
C GLY A 338 17.32 -11.18 -10.43
N GLU A 339 17.93 -12.36 -10.35
CA GLU A 339 18.78 -12.91 -11.41
C GLU A 339 17.97 -13.07 -12.70
N VAL A 340 18.52 -12.56 -13.80
CA VAL A 340 17.94 -12.74 -15.12
C VAL A 340 18.35 -14.11 -15.65
N LEU A 341 17.41 -15.05 -15.63
CA LEU A 341 17.64 -16.45 -16.05
C LEU A 341 17.70 -16.56 -17.58
N GLN A 342 16.85 -15.80 -18.27
CA GLN A 342 16.79 -15.78 -19.73
C GLN A 342 16.18 -14.46 -20.23
N VAL A 343 16.68 -13.96 -21.36
CA VAL A 343 16.13 -12.80 -22.09
C VAL A 343 15.79 -13.23 -23.51
N ASN A 344 14.56 -12.92 -23.94
CA ASN A 344 14.09 -13.14 -25.30
C ASN A 344 13.71 -11.78 -25.87
N PRO A 345 14.59 -11.16 -26.69
CA PRO A 345 14.30 -9.87 -27.29
C PRO A 345 13.34 -10.01 -28.47
N ASP A 346 12.59 -8.94 -28.73
CA ASP A 346 11.78 -8.74 -29.92
C ASP A 346 10.94 -9.98 -30.28
N THR A 347 10.03 -10.37 -29.39
CA THR A 347 9.21 -11.57 -29.56
C THR A 347 7.85 -11.41 -28.89
N ASN A 348 6.86 -12.16 -29.38
CA ASN A 348 5.54 -12.30 -28.77
C ASN A 348 5.38 -13.65 -28.05
N SER A 349 6.42 -14.49 -28.04
CA SER A 349 6.42 -15.77 -27.35
C SER A 349 7.81 -16.13 -26.81
N ALA A 350 7.84 -16.78 -25.66
CA ALA A 350 9.07 -17.30 -25.06
C ALA A 350 8.78 -18.52 -24.19
N THR A 351 9.78 -19.37 -24.00
CA THR A 351 9.71 -20.53 -23.12
C THR A 351 10.91 -20.57 -22.20
N TYR A 352 10.73 -21.10 -20.99
CA TYR A 352 11.79 -21.31 -20.02
C TYR A 352 11.59 -22.63 -19.27
N GLN A 353 12.65 -23.42 -19.15
CA GLN A 353 12.63 -24.67 -18.40
C GLN A 353 12.96 -24.37 -16.94
N ILE A 354 12.02 -24.61 -16.02
CA ILE A 354 12.27 -24.42 -14.60
C ILE A 354 13.30 -25.45 -14.13
N LEU A 355 14.42 -24.99 -13.58
CA LEU A 355 15.48 -25.83 -13.04
C LEU A 355 15.17 -26.24 -11.59
N GLU A 356 15.75 -27.35 -11.12
CA GLU A 356 15.60 -27.77 -9.71
C GLU A 356 16.15 -26.74 -8.72
N SER A 357 17.15 -25.97 -9.15
CA SER A 357 17.75 -24.87 -8.39
C SER A 357 16.87 -23.62 -8.32
N ASP A 358 15.82 -23.52 -9.14
CA ASP A 358 14.96 -22.33 -9.22
C ASP A 358 13.87 -22.42 -8.13
N PRO A 359 13.94 -21.64 -7.04
CA PRO A 359 12.89 -21.65 -6.02
C PRO A 359 11.57 -21.07 -6.58
N TYR A 360 11.71 -20.07 -7.45
CA TYR A 360 10.62 -19.44 -8.17
C TYR A 360 11.13 -18.90 -9.51
N VAL A 361 10.19 -18.65 -10.42
CA VAL A 361 10.41 -17.89 -11.64
C VAL A 361 9.25 -16.91 -11.81
N ARG A 362 9.53 -15.65 -12.11
CA ARG A 362 8.53 -14.67 -12.56
C ARG A 362 8.90 -14.15 -13.94
N VAL A 363 7.92 -13.57 -14.63
CA VAL A 363 8.09 -13.01 -15.97
C VAL A 363 8.01 -11.50 -15.88
N GLU A 364 8.92 -10.83 -16.58
CA GLU A 364 8.93 -9.38 -16.78
C GLU A 364 8.91 -9.09 -18.28
N LEU A 365 7.96 -8.27 -18.72
CA LEU A 365 7.79 -7.94 -20.13
C LEU A 365 7.95 -6.44 -20.31
N ILE A 366 8.74 -6.07 -21.31
CA ILE A 366 8.94 -4.67 -21.71
C ILE A 366 8.23 -4.46 -23.05
N ALA A 367 7.12 -3.74 -23.02
CA ALA A 367 6.38 -3.32 -24.22
C ALA A 367 6.86 -1.95 -24.71
N LEU A 368 6.35 -1.51 -25.86
CA LEU A 368 6.61 -0.15 -26.36
C LEU A 368 5.98 0.93 -25.49
N THR A 369 4.85 0.63 -24.86
CA THR A 369 4.03 1.59 -24.12
C THR A 369 4.15 1.46 -22.60
N GLY A 370 4.82 0.43 -22.10
CA GLY A 370 4.91 0.16 -20.67
C GLY A 370 5.66 -1.12 -20.31
N SER A 371 5.62 -1.46 -19.03
CA SER A 371 6.17 -2.69 -18.47
C SER A 371 5.10 -3.50 -17.75
N ILE A 372 5.25 -4.83 -17.80
CA ILE A 372 4.35 -5.79 -17.18
C ILE A 372 5.17 -6.71 -16.28
N LEU A 373 4.69 -6.95 -15.07
CA LEU A 373 5.26 -7.88 -14.11
C LEU A 373 4.26 -8.98 -13.78
N SER A 374 4.70 -10.23 -13.82
CA SER A 374 3.93 -11.35 -13.29
C SER A 374 4.21 -11.58 -11.80
N ASN A 375 3.25 -12.14 -11.09
CA ASN A 375 3.47 -12.86 -9.85
C ASN A 375 4.29 -14.13 -10.13
N ALA A 376 4.90 -14.66 -9.07
CA ALA A 376 5.85 -15.75 -9.18
C ALA A 376 5.17 -17.10 -9.36
N ILE A 377 5.73 -17.93 -10.25
CA ILE A 377 5.51 -19.36 -10.30
C ILE A 377 6.50 -19.99 -9.32
N VAL A 378 6.00 -20.67 -8.28
CA VAL A 378 6.81 -21.12 -7.14
C VAL A 378 6.85 -22.63 -7.01
N ARG A 379 7.91 -23.16 -6.38
CA ARG A 379 7.99 -24.55 -5.95
C ARG A 379 7.30 -24.77 -4.59
N ASN A 380 6.65 -25.93 -4.43
CA ASN A 380 6.06 -26.38 -3.18
C ASN A 380 6.19 -27.90 -2.97
#